data_AF-A0A7C9HQ95-F1
#
_entry.id   AF-A0A7C9HQ95-F1
#
_cell.length_a   1.000
_cell.length_b   1.000
_cell.length_c   1.000
_cell.angle_alpha   90.00
_cell.angle_beta   90.00
_cell.angle_gamma   90.00
#
_symmetry.space_group_name_H-M   'P 1'
#
loop_
_entity.id
_entity.type
_entity.pdbx_description
1 polymer ?
#
loop_
_entity_poly.entity_id
_entity_poly.type
_entity_poly.pdbx_seq_one_letter_code
_entity_poly.pdbx_strand_id
1 'polypeptide(L)'
;MPRSLLLLLGCAALLTGCMPAVLGPDMNALTLQPAGAAWTAQDVLTDSALPAAQVLPLLEAAQRAPVGSLIVACQRKGNVYGQCTHITRKLSEHDLTEETGLLGLGATLRPLESLSRRDLIFVLDSGVRAAHLPALQAEVQRLRGAPYQLNGQLDAFDCATYQNALQRAAGLPDAVPLDPRWQAHLPLGALTVSTNTLLWVGVREGLLPLP
;
A
#
# COMPACT_ATOMS: atom_id res chain seq x y z
N MET A 1 2.68 -22.31 -44.20
CA MET A 1 2.56 -21.23 -43.20
C MET A 1 3.91 -20.53 -43.09
N PRO A 2 3.97 -19.19 -43.18
CA PRO A 2 5.25 -18.48 -43.27
C PRO A 2 6.00 -18.62 -41.94
N ARG A 3 7.26 -19.07 -42.00
CA ARG A 3 8.19 -19.21 -40.86
C ARG A 3 8.27 -17.95 -39.97
N SER A 4 8.01 -16.78 -40.56
CA SER A 4 7.96 -15.49 -39.87
C SER A 4 6.84 -15.38 -38.82
N LEU A 5 5.72 -16.08 -39.01
CA LEU A 5 4.59 -16.04 -38.07
C LEU A 5 4.89 -16.82 -36.77
N LEU A 6 5.63 -17.94 -36.88
CA LEU A 6 6.07 -18.74 -35.73
C LEU A 6 7.13 -18.03 -34.89
N LEU A 7 8.03 -17.27 -35.53
CA LEU A 7 9.01 -16.42 -34.85
C LEU A 7 8.36 -15.26 -34.09
N LEU A 8 7.35 -14.62 -34.67
CA LEU A 8 6.59 -13.55 -33.99
C LEU A 8 5.79 -14.07 -32.79
N LEU A 9 5.15 -15.24 -32.90
CA LEU A 9 4.44 -15.88 -31.79
C LEU A 9 5.41 -16.35 -30.68
N GLY A 10 6.61 -16.84 -31.04
CA GLY A 10 7.65 -17.20 -30.09
C GLY A 10 8.21 -16.00 -29.33
N CYS A 11 8.48 -14.89 -30.02
CA CYS A 11 8.92 -13.65 -29.37
C CYS A 11 7.84 -13.04 -28.47
N ALA A 12 6.56 -13.10 -28.86
CA ALA A 12 5.45 -12.64 -28.02
C ALA A 12 5.33 -13.47 -26.73
N ALA A 13 5.47 -14.80 -26.82
CA ALA A 13 5.44 -15.69 -25.64
C ALA A 13 6.67 -15.51 -24.72
N LEU A 14 7.84 -15.18 -25.28
CA LEU A 14 9.04 -14.87 -24.49
C LEU A 14 8.92 -13.49 -23.81
N LEU A 15 8.29 -12.51 -24.45
CA LEU A 15 8.10 -11.16 -23.89
C LEU A 15 6.99 -11.12 -22.82
N THR A 16 5.96 -11.98 -22.89
CA THR A 16 4.94 -12.07 -21.83
C THR A 16 5.45 -12.79 -20.58
N GLY A 17 6.50 -13.61 -20.69
CA GLY A 17 7.15 -14.27 -19.55
C GLY A 17 8.14 -13.39 -18.76
N CYS A 18 8.42 -12.15 -19.22
CA CYS A 18 9.45 -11.29 -18.64
C CYS A 18 8.92 -10.25 -17.64
N MET A 19 7.61 -10.15 -17.41
CA MET A 19 7.11 -9.30 -16.33
C MET A 19 7.29 -10.02 -14.99
N PRO A 20 7.85 -9.36 -13.96
CA PRO A 20 7.89 -9.93 -12.62
C PRO A 20 6.48 -10.33 -12.17
N ALA A 21 6.39 -11.41 -11.39
CA ALA A 21 5.10 -11.87 -10.87
C ALA A 21 4.35 -10.74 -10.14
N VAL A 22 3.04 -10.67 -10.36
CA VAL A 22 2.13 -9.76 -9.65
C VAL A 22 2.27 -9.99 -8.15
N LEU A 23 2.37 -8.91 -7.38
CA LEU A 23 2.55 -8.98 -5.93
C LEU A 23 1.25 -8.72 -5.20
N GLY A 24 0.93 -9.61 -4.27
CA GLY A 24 -0.07 -9.41 -3.26
C GLY A 24 -1.29 -10.29 -3.33
N PRO A 25 -2.26 -10.03 -2.44
CA PRO A 25 -3.44 -10.88 -2.31
C PRO A 25 -4.24 -10.90 -3.61
N ASP A 26 -4.84 -12.03 -3.91
CA ASP A 26 -5.94 -12.13 -4.86
C ASP A 26 -7.26 -11.86 -4.12
N MET A 27 -7.85 -10.68 -4.38
CA MET A 27 -9.14 -10.26 -3.84
C MET A 27 -10.27 -11.28 -4.07
N ASN A 28 -10.17 -12.17 -5.07
CA ASN A 28 -11.20 -13.19 -5.33
C ASN A 28 -10.96 -14.50 -4.58
N ALA A 29 -9.76 -14.70 -4.04
CA ALA A 29 -9.36 -15.90 -3.31
C ALA A 29 -9.02 -15.58 -1.84
N LEU A 30 -9.45 -14.42 -1.34
CA LEU A 30 -9.23 -14.05 0.05
C LEU A 30 -9.84 -15.09 0.99
N THR A 31 -9.08 -15.46 2.01
CA THR A 31 -9.53 -16.35 3.08
C THR A 31 -9.21 -15.76 4.45
N LEU A 32 -9.93 -16.21 5.47
CA LEU A 32 -9.63 -15.90 6.86
C LEU A 32 -8.85 -17.07 7.47
N GLN A 33 -7.67 -16.80 8.01
CA GLN A 33 -6.99 -17.77 8.87
C GLN A 33 -7.74 -17.92 10.20
N PRO A 34 -7.72 -19.11 10.81
CA PRO A 34 -8.34 -19.34 12.12
C PRO A 34 -7.81 -18.36 13.18
N ALA A 35 -8.71 -17.94 14.08
CA ALA A 35 -8.31 -17.11 15.22
C ALA A 35 -7.25 -17.82 16.07
N GLY A 36 -6.16 -17.12 16.39
CA GLY A 36 -5.03 -17.67 17.15
C GLY A 36 -3.97 -18.39 16.31
N ALA A 37 -4.16 -18.54 14.99
CA ALA A 37 -3.08 -18.95 14.10
C ALA A 37 -1.99 -17.88 14.06
N ALA A 38 -0.73 -18.31 13.98
CA ALA A 38 0.38 -17.40 13.70
C ALA A 38 0.22 -16.89 12.28
N TRP A 39 0.09 -15.57 12.12
CA TRP A 39 -0.01 -14.92 10.82
C TRP A 39 1.29 -14.19 10.49
N THR A 40 1.69 -14.24 9.23
CA THR A 40 2.80 -13.44 8.69
C THR A 40 2.36 -12.65 7.46
N ALA A 41 3.09 -11.58 7.15
CA ALA A 41 2.89 -10.86 5.90
C ALA A 41 3.02 -11.76 4.67
N GLN A 42 3.77 -12.85 4.74
CA GLN A 42 3.89 -13.77 3.62
C GLN A 42 2.56 -14.45 3.31
N ASP A 43 1.76 -14.79 4.33
CA ASP A 43 0.49 -15.52 4.18
C ASP A 43 -0.52 -14.75 3.32
N VAL A 44 -0.51 -13.41 3.39
CA VAL A 44 -1.37 -12.59 2.51
C VAL A 44 -0.79 -12.45 1.10
N LEU A 45 0.52 -12.53 0.95
CA LEU A 45 1.21 -12.43 -0.35
C LEU A 45 1.12 -13.73 -1.15
N THR A 46 1.15 -14.89 -0.49
CA THR A 46 1.15 -16.20 -1.16
C THR A 46 -0.23 -16.84 -1.17
N ASP A 47 -0.94 -16.77 -0.05
CA ASP A 47 -2.14 -17.58 0.18
C ASP A 47 -3.41 -16.73 0.27
N SER A 48 -3.28 -15.40 0.07
CA SER A 48 -4.38 -14.44 0.20
C SER A 48 -5.11 -14.58 1.55
N ALA A 49 -4.37 -14.95 2.59
CA ALA A 49 -4.92 -15.30 3.88
C ALA A 49 -4.79 -14.14 4.88
N LEU A 50 -5.92 -13.74 5.48
CA LEU A 50 -6.01 -12.62 6.41
C LEU A 50 -6.14 -13.10 7.87
N PRO A 51 -5.60 -12.39 8.86
CA PRO A 51 -5.67 -12.78 10.26
C PRO A 51 -7.04 -12.45 10.85
N ALA A 52 -7.94 -13.44 10.98
CA ALA A 52 -9.35 -13.22 11.36
C ALA A 52 -9.55 -12.32 12.59
N ALA A 53 -8.69 -12.44 13.61
CA ALA A 53 -8.77 -11.65 14.84
C ALA A 53 -8.54 -10.15 14.66
N GLN A 54 -7.97 -9.72 13.53
CA GLN A 54 -7.64 -8.32 13.21
C GLN A 54 -8.51 -7.78 12.07
N VAL A 55 -9.43 -8.59 11.54
CA VAL A 55 -10.31 -8.19 10.44
C VAL A 55 -11.49 -7.39 10.99
N LEU A 56 -11.74 -6.23 10.39
CA LEU A 56 -12.83 -5.31 10.73
C LEU A 56 -13.51 -4.78 9.45
N PRO A 57 -14.73 -4.24 9.55
CA PRO A 57 -15.31 -3.41 8.50
C PRO A 57 -14.34 -2.30 8.08
N LEU A 58 -14.28 -2.01 6.77
CA LEU A 58 -13.25 -1.14 6.20
C LEU A 58 -13.15 0.24 6.86
N LEU A 59 -14.29 0.93 7.05
CA LEU A 59 -14.28 2.26 7.65
C LEU A 59 -13.94 2.20 9.14
N GLU A 60 -14.37 1.15 9.83
CA GLU A 60 -14.08 0.95 11.24
C GLU A 60 -12.58 0.73 11.48
N ALA A 61 -11.91 -0.07 10.64
CA ALA A 61 -10.45 -0.24 10.70
C ALA A 61 -9.72 1.10 10.51
N ALA A 62 -10.16 1.92 9.54
CA ALA A 62 -9.57 3.24 9.28
C ALA A 62 -9.80 4.21 10.45
N GLN A 63 -10.97 4.19 11.07
CA GLN A 63 -11.29 5.02 12.23
C GLN A 63 -10.48 4.60 13.48
N ARG A 64 -10.38 3.29 13.75
CA ARG A 64 -9.61 2.74 14.88
C ARG A 64 -8.09 2.84 14.70
N ALA A 65 -7.60 3.15 13.50
CA ALA A 65 -6.19 3.37 13.26
C ALA A 65 -5.66 4.54 14.13
N PRO A 66 -4.56 4.38 14.87
CA PRO A 66 -3.90 5.50 15.53
C PRO A 66 -3.45 6.59 14.55
N VAL A 67 -3.42 7.84 15.01
CA VAL A 67 -2.76 8.91 14.25
C VAL A 67 -1.28 8.56 14.06
N GLY A 68 -0.81 8.68 12.82
CA GLY A 68 0.52 8.27 12.39
C GLY A 68 0.57 6.89 11.72
N SER A 69 -0.49 6.08 11.79
CA SER A 69 -0.54 4.78 11.13
C SER A 69 -0.42 4.89 9.62
N LEU A 70 0.33 3.95 9.04
CA LEU A 70 0.36 3.73 7.60
C LEU A 70 -0.82 2.86 7.19
N ILE A 71 -1.42 3.17 6.04
CA ILE A 71 -2.56 2.45 5.52
C ILE A 71 -2.24 2.05 4.08
N VAL A 72 -2.02 0.75 3.85
CA VAL A 72 -1.87 0.19 2.51
C VAL A 72 -3.27 -0.09 1.97
N ALA A 73 -3.60 0.47 0.82
CA ALA A 73 -4.93 0.39 0.23
C ALA A 73 -4.94 -0.47 -1.02
N CYS A 74 -5.87 -1.41 -1.08
CA CYS A 74 -6.02 -2.37 -2.15
C CYS A 74 -7.43 -2.35 -2.74
N GLN A 75 -7.51 -2.73 -4.01
CA GLN A 75 -8.76 -2.80 -4.76
C GLN A 75 -8.67 -3.89 -5.83
N ARG A 76 -9.81 -4.51 -6.15
CA ARG A 76 -9.91 -5.63 -7.11
C ARG A 76 -9.34 -5.25 -8.47
N LYS A 77 -9.54 -4.01 -8.91
CA LYS A 77 -8.88 -3.45 -10.10
C LYS A 77 -7.46 -2.98 -9.76
N GLY A 78 -6.52 -3.91 -9.81
CA GLY A 78 -5.10 -3.64 -9.60
C GLY A 78 -4.43 -2.84 -10.71
N ASN A 79 -3.12 -2.67 -10.58
CA ASN A 79 -2.22 -2.17 -11.61
C ASN A 79 -1.22 -3.27 -12.00
N VAL A 80 -0.20 -2.92 -12.79
CA VAL A 80 0.84 -3.86 -13.25
C VAL A 80 1.64 -4.52 -12.11
N TYR A 81 1.63 -3.93 -10.91
CA TYR A 81 2.39 -4.41 -9.75
C TYR A 81 1.54 -5.25 -8.77
N GLY A 82 0.20 -5.14 -8.83
CA GLY A 82 -0.67 -5.80 -7.86
C GLY A 82 -2.00 -5.09 -7.62
N GLN A 83 -2.79 -5.66 -6.71
CA GLN A 83 -4.08 -5.10 -6.28
C GLN A 83 -3.93 -4.04 -5.18
N CYS A 84 -2.80 -4.00 -4.49
CA CYS A 84 -2.46 -2.98 -3.49
C CYS A 84 -1.72 -1.82 -4.15
N THR A 85 -2.49 -0.87 -4.65
CA THR A 85 -1.99 0.17 -5.57
C THR A 85 -1.62 1.48 -4.89
N HIS A 86 -1.83 1.61 -3.57
CA HIS A 86 -1.66 2.90 -2.89
C HIS A 86 -1.28 2.72 -1.42
N ILE A 87 -0.55 3.70 -0.88
CA ILE A 87 -0.26 3.82 0.55
C ILE A 87 -0.47 5.27 1.01
N THR A 88 -1.07 5.41 2.19
CA THR A 88 -1.37 6.71 2.81
C THR A 88 -1.06 6.67 4.30
N ARG A 89 -1.14 7.81 4.97
CA ARG A 89 -0.96 7.91 6.43
C ARG A 89 -2.09 8.67 7.09
N LYS A 90 -2.57 8.16 8.22
CA LYS A 90 -3.53 8.88 9.06
C LYS A 90 -2.81 10.03 9.78
N LEU A 91 -3.19 11.27 9.47
CA LEU A 91 -2.56 12.47 10.03
C LEU A 91 -3.37 13.05 11.19
N SER A 92 -4.69 12.88 11.17
CA SER A 92 -5.62 13.28 12.21
C SER A 92 -6.76 12.26 12.31
N GLU A 93 -7.75 12.49 13.16
CA GLU A 93 -8.97 11.66 13.20
C GLU A 93 -9.80 11.72 11.92
N HIS A 94 -9.62 12.76 11.10
CA HIS A 94 -10.42 13.00 9.90
C HIS A 94 -9.59 13.09 8.63
N ASP A 95 -8.27 13.20 8.74
CA ASP A 95 -7.40 13.47 7.61
C ASP A 95 -6.37 12.37 7.37
N LEU A 96 -6.18 12.11 6.09
CA LEU A 96 -5.11 11.34 5.51
C LEU A 96 -4.14 12.28 4.79
N THR A 97 -2.88 11.88 4.74
CA THR A 97 -1.88 12.52 3.90
C THR A 97 -1.33 11.53 2.89
N GLU A 98 -1.46 11.89 1.62
CA GLU A 98 -1.07 11.05 0.48
C GLU A 98 -0.56 11.87 -0.68
N GLU A 99 0.27 11.22 -1.49
CA GLU A 99 0.57 11.65 -2.85
C GLU A 99 -0.48 11.01 -3.78
N THR A 100 -1.05 11.78 -4.72
CA THR A 100 -2.25 11.40 -5.47
C THR A 100 -2.02 10.97 -6.93
N GLY A 101 -0.76 10.79 -7.34
CA GLY A 101 -0.40 10.32 -8.67
C GLY A 101 -0.31 11.43 -9.72
N LEU A 102 0.04 11.03 -10.95
CA LEU A 102 0.27 11.93 -12.09
C LEU A 102 -0.91 12.87 -12.45
N LEU A 103 -2.14 12.43 -12.17
CA LEU A 103 -3.35 13.20 -12.43
C LEU A 103 -3.85 13.96 -11.20
N GLY A 104 -3.18 13.77 -10.06
CA GLY A 104 -3.45 14.41 -8.79
C GLY A 104 -2.57 15.65 -8.60
N LEU A 105 -3.00 16.57 -7.74
CA LEU A 105 -2.31 17.84 -7.46
C LEU A 105 -1.03 17.65 -6.60
N GLY A 106 -0.37 16.50 -6.71
CA GLY A 106 0.75 16.11 -5.86
C GLY A 106 0.33 15.68 -4.45
N ALA A 107 1.27 15.80 -3.51
CA ALA A 107 1.04 15.51 -2.10
C ALA A 107 0.00 16.47 -1.48
N THR A 108 -1.01 15.89 -0.82
CA THR A 108 -2.18 16.62 -0.34
C THR A 108 -2.82 15.95 0.88
N LEU A 109 -3.78 16.66 1.48
CA LEU A 109 -4.65 16.13 2.52
C LEU A 109 -5.96 15.63 1.92
N ARG A 110 -6.48 14.54 2.46
CA ARG A 110 -7.70 13.90 2.00
C ARG A 110 -8.55 13.46 3.19
N PRO A 111 -9.88 13.51 3.08
CA PRO A 111 -10.74 12.99 4.15
C PRO A 111 -10.50 11.48 4.34
N LEU A 112 -10.55 11.03 5.58
CA LEU A 112 -10.42 9.62 5.98
C LEU A 112 -11.42 8.73 5.23
N GLU A 113 -12.64 9.25 5.03
CA GLU A 113 -13.74 8.61 4.33
C GLU A 113 -13.40 8.29 2.87
N SER A 114 -12.37 8.92 2.30
CA SER A 114 -11.95 8.61 0.93
C SER A 114 -11.40 7.18 0.78
N LEU A 115 -11.05 6.51 1.88
CA LEU A 115 -10.73 5.08 1.92
C LEU A 115 -11.94 4.18 1.65
N SER A 116 -13.19 4.64 1.84
CA SER A 116 -14.40 3.85 1.55
C SER A 116 -14.47 3.32 0.12
N ARG A 117 -13.76 3.97 -0.81
CA ARG A 117 -13.64 3.54 -2.21
C ARG A 117 -12.69 2.37 -2.44
N ARG A 118 -12.05 1.85 -1.39
CA ARG A 118 -11.16 0.68 -1.41
C ARG A 118 -11.90 -0.59 -1.06
N ASP A 119 -11.36 -1.73 -1.49
CA ASP A 119 -11.93 -3.05 -1.19
C ASP A 119 -11.30 -3.63 0.09
N LEU A 120 -10.01 -3.38 0.29
CA LEU A 120 -9.22 -3.88 1.42
C LEU A 120 -8.20 -2.81 1.85
N ILE A 121 -7.97 -2.67 3.15
CA ILE A 121 -6.87 -1.87 3.70
C ILE A 121 -6.09 -2.65 4.76
N PHE A 122 -4.77 -2.44 4.83
CA PHE A 122 -3.93 -2.89 5.93
C PHE A 122 -3.50 -1.68 6.75
N VAL A 123 -3.82 -1.67 8.05
CA VAL A 123 -3.44 -0.61 8.98
C VAL A 123 -2.20 -1.05 9.74
N LEU A 124 -1.13 -0.27 9.62
CA LEU A 124 0.19 -0.58 10.16
C LEU A 124 0.60 0.47 11.20
N ASP A 125 1.10 0.00 12.35
CA ASP A 125 1.95 0.82 13.23
C ASP A 125 3.37 0.84 12.65
N SER A 126 3.85 2.03 12.29
CA SER A 126 5.20 2.25 11.75
C SER A 126 6.17 2.85 12.77
N GLY A 127 5.83 2.82 14.06
CA GLY A 127 6.64 3.43 15.13
C GLY A 127 6.41 4.92 15.31
N VAL A 128 5.47 5.53 14.59
CA VAL A 128 5.08 6.93 14.81
C VAL A 128 4.38 7.08 16.16
N ARG A 129 4.78 8.09 16.93
CA ARG A 129 4.30 8.38 18.29
C ARG A 129 4.04 9.89 18.40
N ALA A 130 3.43 10.32 19.51
CA ALA A 130 3.10 11.73 19.74
C ALA A 130 4.29 12.69 19.53
N ALA A 131 5.50 12.29 19.97
CA ALA A 131 6.71 13.09 19.80
C ALA A 131 7.14 13.30 18.32
N HIS A 132 6.72 12.42 17.42
CA HIS A 132 7.05 12.48 15.99
C HIS A 132 6.07 13.36 15.20
N LEU A 133 4.86 13.60 15.73
CA LEU A 133 3.78 14.27 14.99
C LEU A 133 4.12 15.70 14.54
N PRO A 134 4.78 16.55 15.33
CA PRO A 134 5.15 17.89 14.87
C PRO A 134 6.07 17.87 13.66
N ALA A 135 7.06 16.98 13.64
CA ALA A 135 7.99 16.82 12.52
C ALA A 135 7.27 16.30 11.26
N LEU A 136 6.38 15.32 11.43
CA LEU A 136 5.54 14.82 10.34
C LEU A 136 4.65 15.91 9.75
N GLN A 137 3.97 16.69 10.60
CA GLN A 137 3.10 17.77 10.14
C GLN A 137 3.88 18.86 9.41
N ALA A 138 5.05 19.24 9.91
CA ALA A 138 5.93 20.20 9.24
C ALA A 138 6.35 19.69 7.85
N GLU A 139 6.71 18.42 7.75
CA GLU A 139 7.10 17.80 6.48
C GLU A 139 5.92 17.68 5.50
N VAL A 140 4.73 17.34 5.98
CA VAL A 140 3.50 17.35 5.16
C VAL A 140 3.25 18.74 4.57
N GLN A 141 3.42 19.81 5.35
CA GLN A 141 3.26 21.18 4.84
C GLN A 141 4.36 21.54 3.84
N ARG A 142 5.61 21.16 4.10
CA ARG A 142 6.74 21.40 3.21
C ARG A 142 6.58 20.72 1.85
N LEU A 143 6.07 19.49 1.86
CA LEU A 143 5.89 18.67 0.67
C LEU A 143 4.56 18.93 -0.04
N ARG A 144 3.68 19.78 0.49
CA ARG A 144 2.36 20.03 -0.10
C ARG A 144 2.50 20.53 -1.54
N GLY A 145 1.82 19.87 -2.47
CA GLY A 145 1.89 20.18 -3.89
C GLY A 145 3.19 19.75 -4.58
N ALA A 146 4.06 19.01 -3.90
CA ALA A 146 5.23 18.42 -4.55
C ALA A 146 4.80 17.52 -5.73
N PRO A 147 5.51 17.57 -6.86
CA PRO A 147 5.10 16.88 -8.08
C PRO A 147 5.15 15.35 -7.92
N TYR A 148 4.34 14.66 -8.73
CA TYR A 148 4.38 13.21 -8.80
C TYR A 148 5.65 12.70 -9.47
N GLN A 149 6.29 11.69 -8.89
CA GLN A 149 7.49 11.09 -9.46
C GLN A 149 7.18 10.27 -10.70
N LEU A 150 7.63 10.78 -11.85
CA LEU A 150 7.79 9.99 -13.07
C LEU A 150 9.27 9.76 -13.32
N ASN A 151 9.68 8.50 -13.46
CA ASN A 151 11.01 8.11 -13.96
C ASN A 151 12.20 8.76 -13.24
N GLY A 152 12.19 8.79 -11.90
CA GLY A 152 13.38 9.20 -11.14
C GLY A 152 13.65 10.71 -11.09
N GLN A 153 12.65 11.55 -11.39
CA GLN A 153 12.76 13.00 -11.18
C GLN A 153 13.16 13.33 -9.73
N LEU A 154 14.16 14.21 -9.60
CA LEU A 154 14.56 14.80 -8.32
C LEU A 154 13.42 15.69 -7.81
N ASP A 155 13.13 15.64 -6.51
CA ASP A 155 12.05 16.37 -5.82
C ASP A 155 10.61 16.01 -6.19
N ALA A 156 10.41 14.83 -6.78
CA ALA A 156 9.09 14.27 -7.05
C ALA A 156 8.88 13.00 -6.21
N PHE A 157 7.63 12.73 -5.82
CA PHE A 157 7.29 11.59 -4.98
C PHE A 157 6.21 10.72 -5.60
N ASP A 158 6.31 9.41 -5.45
CA ASP A 158 5.17 8.51 -5.54
C ASP A 158 4.58 8.29 -4.15
N CYS A 159 3.45 7.57 -4.06
CA CYS A 159 2.81 7.33 -2.77
C CYS A 159 3.73 6.67 -1.74
N ALA A 160 4.65 5.79 -2.13
CA ALA A 160 5.54 5.09 -1.20
C ALA A 160 6.76 5.94 -0.85
N THR A 161 7.42 6.58 -1.82
CA THR A 161 8.58 7.45 -1.56
C THR A 161 8.18 8.68 -0.74
N TYR A 162 6.95 9.18 -0.94
CA TYR A 162 6.34 10.21 -0.09
C TYR A 162 6.25 9.76 1.38
N GLN A 163 5.70 8.56 1.64
CA GLN A 163 5.59 8.05 3.00
C GLN A 163 6.95 7.81 3.66
N ASN A 164 7.96 7.38 2.89
CA ASN A 164 9.32 7.26 3.38
C ASN A 164 9.94 8.63 3.71
N ALA A 165 9.69 9.66 2.91
CA ALA A 165 10.15 11.02 3.23
C ALA A 165 9.55 11.52 4.55
N LEU A 166 8.25 11.31 4.77
CA LEU A 166 7.59 11.62 6.05
C LEU A 166 8.22 10.85 7.22
N GLN A 167 8.49 9.55 7.02
CA GLN A 167 9.08 8.68 8.03
C GLN A 167 10.50 9.15 8.41
N ARG A 168 11.33 9.53 7.43
CA ARG A 168 12.67 10.08 7.68
C ARG A 168 12.63 11.44 8.37
N ALA A 169 11.68 12.30 8.03
CA ALA A 169 11.50 13.58 8.71
C ALA A 169 11.15 13.41 10.20
N ALA A 170 10.48 12.30 10.55
CA ALA A 170 10.23 11.89 11.93
C ALA A 170 11.44 11.25 12.63
N GLY A 171 12.59 11.09 11.96
CA GLY A 171 13.76 10.39 12.49
C GLY A 171 13.61 8.87 12.55
N LEU A 172 12.68 8.31 11.78
CA LEU A 172 12.40 6.88 11.72
C LEU A 172 12.94 6.25 10.42
N PRO A 173 13.25 4.94 10.42
CA PRO A 173 13.67 4.23 9.21
C PRO A 173 12.54 4.17 8.18
N ASP A 174 12.90 4.08 6.88
CA ASP A 174 11.95 3.94 5.79
C ASP A 174 10.91 2.84 6.05
N ALA A 175 9.65 3.13 5.76
CA ALA A 175 8.54 2.23 6.02
C ALA A 175 8.16 1.35 4.81
N VAL A 176 8.69 1.66 3.63
CA VAL A 176 8.49 0.88 2.39
C VAL A 176 9.85 0.62 1.75
N PRO A 177 10.31 -0.64 1.65
CA PRO A 177 11.60 -0.95 1.05
C PRO A 177 11.52 -0.84 -0.48
N LEU A 178 12.68 -0.73 -1.12
CA LEU A 178 12.80 -0.87 -2.57
C LEU A 178 12.63 -2.34 -2.96
N ASP A 179 11.68 -2.66 -3.83
CA ASP A 179 11.59 -4.01 -4.41
C ASP A 179 12.63 -4.14 -5.54
N PRO A 180 13.60 -5.06 -5.44
CA PRO A 180 14.69 -5.17 -6.41
C PRO A 180 14.25 -5.75 -7.76
N ARG A 181 13.11 -6.44 -7.83
CA ARG A 181 12.59 -7.03 -9.08
C ARG A 181 11.90 -5.97 -9.93
N TRP A 182 11.22 -5.03 -9.27
CA TRP A 182 10.54 -3.92 -9.92
C TRP A 182 11.36 -2.63 -9.95
N GLN A 183 12.46 -2.57 -9.19
CA GLN A 183 13.27 -1.36 -9.01
C GLN A 183 12.41 -0.15 -8.56
N ALA A 184 11.43 -0.42 -7.67
CA ALA A 184 10.44 0.56 -7.22
C ALA A 184 10.02 0.32 -5.76
N HIS A 185 9.61 1.38 -5.06
CA HIS A 185 9.00 1.26 -3.73
C HIS A 185 7.51 0.93 -3.91
N LEU A 186 7.14 -0.32 -3.63
CA LEU A 186 5.76 -0.77 -3.85
C LEU A 186 4.96 -0.69 -2.54
N PRO A 187 3.72 -0.16 -2.55
CA PRO A 187 2.89 0.01 -1.34
C PRO A 187 2.84 -1.23 -0.44
N LEU A 188 2.72 -2.41 -1.05
CA LEU A 188 2.62 -3.67 -0.35
C LEU A 188 3.90 -4.10 0.38
N GLY A 189 5.06 -3.60 -0.06
CA GLY A 189 6.34 -3.80 0.63
C GLY A 189 6.33 -3.26 2.06
N ALA A 190 5.40 -2.38 2.42
CA ALA A 190 5.24 -1.94 3.81
C ALA A 190 4.95 -3.10 4.77
N LEU A 191 4.32 -4.19 4.31
CA LEU A 191 4.02 -5.35 5.13
C LEU A 191 5.27 -6.19 5.48
N THR A 192 6.36 -6.06 4.72
CA THR A 192 7.57 -6.88 4.91
C THR A 192 8.63 -6.20 5.78
N VAL A 193 8.39 -4.96 6.21
CA VAL A 193 9.30 -4.22 7.10
C VAL A 193 9.08 -4.67 8.53
N SER A 194 10.12 -5.17 9.21
CA SER A 194 10.03 -5.69 10.58
C SER A 194 9.62 -4.67 11.64
N THR A 195 9.83 -3.38 11.38
CA THR A 195 9.38 -2.29 12.27
C THR A 195 7.92 -1.92 12.05
N ASN A 196 7.28 -2.40 10.98
CA ASN A 196 5.86 -2.20 10.73
C ASN A 196 5.05 -3.36 11.33
N THR A 197 4.14 -3.05 12.24
CA THR A 197 3.26 -4.05 12.87
C THR A 197 1.85 -3.92 12.31
N LEU A 198 1.26 -5.04 11.86
CA LEU A 198 -0.14 -5.08 11.47
C LEU A 198 -1.03 -4.88 12.70
N LEU A 199 -1.89 -3.86 12.65
CA LEU A 199 -2.89 -3.58 13.67
C LEU A 199 -4.24 -4.17 13.25
N TRP A 200 -4.71 -3.79 12.07
CA TRP A 200 -6.04 -4.13 11.57
C TRP A 200 -6.01 -4.38 10.07
N VAL A 201 -6.94 -5.21 9.61
CA VAL A 201 -7.28 -5.37 8.20
C VAL A 201 -8.72 -4.90 8.01
N GLY A 202 -8.90 -3.82 7.26
CA GLY A 202 -10.23 -3.29 6.94
C GLY A 202 -10.75 -3.88 5.64
N VAL A 203 -11.94 -4.45 5.65
CA VAL A 203 -12.52 -5.16 4.49
C VAL A 203 -13.85 -4.54 4.12
N ARG A 204 -14.07 -4.29 2.83
CA ARG A 204 -15.37 -3.81 2.32
C ARG A 204 -16.44 -4.88 2.57
N GLU A 205 -17.63 -4.41 2.92
CA GLU A 205 -18.82 -5.27 3.02
C GLU A 205 -19.02 -6.10 1.74
N GLY A 206 -19.28 -7.41 1.91
CA GLY A 206 -19.49 -8.34 0.81
C GLY A 206 -18.21 -8.85 0.11
N LEU A 207 -17.01 -8.41 0.52
CA LEU A 207 -15.76 -8.98 0.02
C LEU A 207 -15.40 -10.30 0.74
N LEU A 208 -15.66 -10.38 2.03
CA LEU A 208 -15.53 -11.57 2.86
C LEU A 208 -16.74 -11.68 3.81
N PRO A 209 -17.15 -12.89 4.20
CA PRO A 209 -18.05 -13.05 5.34
C PRO A 209 -17.30 -12.59 6.60
N LEU A 210 -17.71 -11.45 7.15
CA LEU A 210 -17.22 -10.98 8.45
C LEU A 210 -17.96 -11.75 9.57
N PRO A 211 -17.27 -12.12 10.66
CA PRO A 211 -17.90 -12.75 11.82
C PRO A 211 -18.88 -11.82 12.54
#